data_AF-A0A0S8I733-F1
#
_entry.id   AF-A0A0S8I733-F1
#
_cell.length_a   1.000
_cell.length_b   1.000
_cell.length_c   1.000
_cell.angle_alpha   90.00
_cell.angle_beta   90.00
_cell.angle_gamma   90.00
#
_symmetry.space_group_name_H-M   'P 1'
#
loop_
_entity.id
_entity.type
_entity.pdbx_description
1 polymer ?
#
loop_
_entity_poly.entity_id
_entity_poly.type
_entity_poly.pdbx_seq_one_letter_code
_entity_poly.pdbx_strand_id
1 'polypeptide(L)'
;MRLTYFFAILPLFFSQCGSDSDYEQQETSEKSESYKGEFQSFDLAFGSEKYGTKNEFFLSAPRRLLVNDNGDILIVDEDRIKIFDENGIGKKILGRPGQGPGEFENTPDIFIGPTGYLIAFSKLRYTTYNLYAPDYTFINKVRVQNNEKRILDFVQSEIPGIRSYNIKQIIPLNETEKIFLIEYRIDNYKSIFSVIYEENDEFVEILSGEVPPAWGSFFLDVLPGRRIVCINTGDDRHDEQTGSFYYIHIVSLDTREDKIITRKFDAHEFTKDDFEQLLQHGKRSNNEKRMEETVEFLKNKKFDRSVSMVKVDGQYAFIELFKNRNVIEIFDLEDAKFIKQVIFPKYITDKTIRNGYFYDIYQEEDEFGVLDFPEIRKYKIHPSVYEK
;
A
#
# COMPACT_ATOMS: atom_id res chain seq x y z
N MET A 1 40.91 10.72 56.37
CA MET A 1 41.53 10.42 55.07
C MET A 1 40.50 9.68 54.22
N ARG A 2 39.66 10.44 53.49
CA ARG A 2 38.61 9.90 52.61
C ARG A 2 39.18 9.91 51.19
N LEU A 3 39.24 8.75 50.54
CA LEU A 3 39.65 8.59 49.15
C LEU A 3 38.40 8.47 48.28
N THR A 4 38.18 9.46 47.43
CA THR A 4 37.12 9.52 46.41
C THR A 4 37.57 8.72 45.20
N TYR A 5 36.79 7.72 44.78
CA TYR A 5 36.97 7.05 43.49
C TYR A 5 36.11 7.75 42.43
N PHE A 6 36.75 8.42 41.49
CA PHE A 6 36.16 8.87 40.24
C PHE A 6 36.08 7.67 39.29
N PHE A 7 34.87 7.19 38.96
CA PHE A 7 34.66 6.34 37.80
C PHE A 7 34.35 7.24 36.61
N ALA A 8 35.31 7.36 35.69
CA ALA A 8 35.09 7.96 34.39
C ALA A 8 34.32 6.96 33.52
N ILE A 9 33.07 7.30 33.17
CA ILE A 9 32.29 6.57 32.17
C ILE A 9 32.70 7.16 30.81
N LEU A 10 33.48 6.40 30.04
CA LEU A 10 33.79 6.70 28.64
C LEU A 10 32.54 6.37 27.80
N PRO A 11 32.01 7.29 26.98
CA PRO A 11 31.01 6.95 25.98
C PRO A 11 31.68 6.18 24.84
N LEU A 12 31.31 4.91 24.68
CA LEU A 12 31.64 4.11 23.49
C LEU A 12 30.80 4.64 22.32
N PHE A 13 31.40 5.47 21.47
CA PHE A 13 30.91 5.72 20.13
C PHE A 13 31.08 4.44 19.30
N PHE A 14 29.99 3.70 19.10
CA PHE A 14 29.96 2.68 18.05
C PHE A 14 29.66 3.36 16.72
N SER A 15 30.72 3.69 16.00
CA SER A 15 30.69 3.94 14.56
C SER A 15 30.53 2.58 13.87
N GLN A 16 29.31 2.11 13.65
CA GLN A 16 29.07 1.03 12.70
C GLN A 16 28.98 1.66 11.29
N CYS A 17 30.12 1.69 10.61
CA CYS A 17 30.13 1.62 9.15
C CYS A 17 29.50 0.27 8.79
N GLY A 18 28.30 0.30 8.21
CA GLY A 18 27.76 -0.85 7.48
C GLY A 18 28.72 -1.17 6.34
N SER A 19 29.23 -2.40 6.34
CA SER A 19 30.03 -2.95 5.26
C SER A 19 29.19 -3.02 3.99
N ASP A 20 29.77 -2.59 2.87
CA ASP A 20 29.28 -2.83 1.51
C ASP A 20 28.91 -4.31 1.35
N SER A 21 27.61 -4.61 1.37
CA SER A 21 27.10 -5.91 0.96
C SER A 21 27.12 -5.95 -0.56
N ASP A 22 27.68 -7.01 -1.13
CA ASP A 22 27.75 -7.26 -2.58
C ASP A 22 26.37 -7.09 -3.25
N TYR A 23 26.18 -5.96 -3.93
CA TYR A 23 24.95 -5.65 -4.67
C TYR A 23 25.04 -6.26 -6.07
N GLU A 24 24.19 -7.24 -6.38
CA GLU A 24 24.03 -7.72 -7.76
C GLU A 24 23.34 -6.63 -8.61
N GLN A 25 24.14 -5.94 -9.43
CA GLN A 25 23.66 -4.96 -10.40
C GLN A 25 23.08 -5.67 -11.63
N GLN A 26 21.79 -5.44 -11.91
CA GLN A 26 21.17 -5.91 -13.16
C GLN A 26 21.15 -4.76 -14.18
N GLU A 27 21.95 -4.87 -15.25
CA GLU A 27 22.02 -3.86 -16.33
C GLU A 27 20.72 -3.78 -17.14
N THR A 28 20.19 -2.56 -17.27
CA THR A 28 19.02 -2.22 -18.10
C THR A 28 19.45 -1.88 -19.53
N SER A 29 19.39 -2.86 -20.43
CA SER A 29 19.25 -2.61 -21.88
C SER A 29 18.06 -3.35 -22.49
N GLU A 30 17.08 -3.68 -21.66
CA GLU A 30 15.90 -4.45 -22.05
C GLU A 30 14.87 -3.49 -22.68
N LYS A 31 14.69 -3.61 -24.00
CA LYS A 31 13.67 -2.84 -24.75
C LYS A 31 12.29 -3.15 -24.18
N SER A 32 11.51 -2.10 -23.92
CA SER A 32 10.09 -2.22 -23.65
C SER A 32 9.39 -2.83 -24.87
N GLU A 33 8.92 -4.06 -24.74
CA GLU A 33 8.08 -4.68 -25.77
C GLU A 33 6.61 -4.44 -25.41
N SER A 34 5.83 -3.95 -26.37
CA SER A 34 4.37 -4.03 -26.25
C SER A 34 4.00 -5.50 -26.08
N TYR A 35 3.22 -5.83 -25.06
CA TYR A 35 2.80 -7.21 -24.84
C TYR A 35 1.99 -7.69 -26.06
N LYS A 36 2.52 -8.66 -26.81
CA LYS A 36 1.95 -9.10 -28.10
C LYS A 36 0.86 -10.16 -27.97
N GLY A 37 0.57 -10.65 -26.76
CA GLY A 37 -0.43 -11.67 -26.48
C GLY A 37 -1.75 -11.10 -25.95
N GLU A 38 -2.75 -11.98 -25.78
CA GLU A 38 -3.92 -11.66 -24.95
C GLU A 38 -3.44 -11.52 -23.50
N PHE A 39 -3.53 -10.31 -22.96
CA PHE A 39 -3.03 -10.01 -21.62
C PHE A 39 -3.98 -10.54 -20.53
N GLN A 40 -5.27 -10.42 -20.79
CA GLN A 40 -6.33 -10.88 -19.92
C GLN A 40 -7.51 -11.34 -20.77
N SER A 41 -8.29 -12.29 -20.26
CA SER A 41 -9.57 -12.70 -20.83
C SER A 41 -10.70 -12.38 -19.86
N PHE A 42 -11.87 -11.98 -20.38
CA PHE A 42 -13.05 -11.79 -19.53
C PHE A 42 -13.48 -13.14 -18.94
N ASP A 43 -13.71 -13.20 -17.63
CA ASP A 43 -14.16 -14.39 -16.91
C ASP A 43 -15.66 -14.29 -16.62
N LEU A 44 -16.05 -13.34 -15.77
CA LEU A 44 -17.45 -13.15 -15.37
C LEU A 44 -17.73 -11.71 -14.92
N ALA A 45 -19.03 -11.40 -14.85
CA ALA A 45 -19.54 -10.18 -14.24
C ALA A 45 -20.71 -10.49 -13.29
N PHE A 46 -20.85 -9.71 -12.23
CA PHE A 46 -21.87 -9.89 -11.19
C PHE A 46 -22.12 -8.59 -10.42
N GLY A 47 -23.09 -8.59 -9.51
CA GLY A 47 -23.41 -7.45 -8.65
C GLY A 47 -24.64 -6.65 -9.09
N SER A 48 -25.22 -6.97 -10.25
CA SER A 48 -26.47 -6.38 -10.73
C SER A 48 -27.52 -7.44 -11.06
N GLU A 49 -28.76 -7.01 -11.29
CA GLU A 49 -29.88 -7.88 -11.65
C GLU A 49 -29.66 -8.66 -12.96
N LYS A 50 -28.89 -8.07 -13.90
CA LYS A 50 -28.54 -8.66 -15.19
C LYS A 50 -27.89 -10.04 -15.07
N TYR A 51 -27.19 -10.30 -13.97
CA TYR A 51 -26.47 -11.56 -13.73
C TYR A 51 -27.20 -12.49 -12.75
N GLY A 52 -28.47 -12.22 -12.44
CA GLY A 52 -29.23 -13.02 -11.48
C GLY A 52 -28.73 -12.88 -10.03
N THR A 53 -28.01 -11.80 -9.73
CA THR A 53 -27.59 -11.47 -8.36
C THR A 53 -28.83 -11.37 -7.47
N LYS A 54 -28.78 -11.86 -6.23
CA LYS A 54 -29.88 -11.66 -5.28
C LYS A 54 -29.98 -10.17 -4.91
N ASN A 55 -31.19 -9.65 -4.77
CA ASN A 55 -31.42 -8.21 -4.53
C ASN A 55 -30.62 -7.62 -3.35
N GLU A 56 -30.45 -8.38 -2.26
CA GLU A 56 -29.67 -7.92 -1.10
C GLU A 56 -28.17 -7.72 -1.38
N PHE A 57 -27.68 -8.31 -2.48
CA PHE A 57 -26.31 -8.22 -2.98
C PHE A 57 -26.16 -7.28 -4.20
N PHE A 58 -27.21 -6.59 -4.64
CA PHE A 58 -27.06 -5.58 -5.68
C PHE A 58 -26.10 -4.50 -5.24
N LEU A 59 -25.15 -4.13 -6.09
CA LEU A 59 -24.21 -3.06 -5.84
C LEU A 59 -24.87 -1.73 -6.20
N SER A 60 -24.71 -0.72 -5.34
CA SER A 60 -25.34 0.59 -5.53
C SER A 60 -24.30 1.71 -5.62
N ALA A 61 -23.35 1.72 -4.68
CA ALA A 61 -22.25 2.67 -4.60
C ALA A 61 -20.98 1.99 -4.06
N PRO A 62 -20.42 1.00 -4.80
CA PRO A 62 -19.25 0.27 -4.36
C PRO A 62 -18.05 1.22 -4.24
N ARG A 63 -17.42 1.25 -3.06
CA ARG A 63 -16.30 2.16 -2.76
C ARG A 63 -14.94 1.46 -2.71
N ARG A 64 -14.93 0.18 -2.33
CA ARG A 64 -13.71 -0.59 -2.12
C ARG A 64 -13.95 -2.04 -2.51
N LEU A 65 -12.97 -2.62 -3.18
CA LEU A 65 -12.96 -4.04 -3.55
C LEU A 65 -11.65 -4.64 -3.06
N LEU A 66 -11.73 -5.79 -2.38
CA LEU A 66 -10.60 -6.63 -2.03
C LEU A 66 -10.93 -8.08 -2.34
N VAL A 67 -9.89 -8.90 -2.52
CA VAL A 67 -10.02 -10.34 -2.74
C VAL A 67 -9.04 -11.04 -1.80
N ASN A 68 -9.49 -12.09 -1.13
CA ASN A 68 -8.61 -12.90 -0.27
C ASN A 68 -8.01 -14.09 -1.03
N ASP A 69 -7.07 -14.79 -0.41
CA ASP A 69 -6.37 -15.92 -1.04
C ASP A 69 -7.26 -17.15 -1.25
N ASN A 70 -8.45 -17.19 -0.64
CA ASN A 70 -9.48 -18.21 -0.87
C ASN A 70 -10.43 -17.85 -2.04
N GLY A 71 -10.24 -16.71 -2.69
CA GLY A 71 -11.05 -16.25 -3.82
C GLY A 71 -12.33 -15.51 -3.45
N ASP A 72 -12.59 -15.26 -2.16
CA ASP A 72 -13.73 -14.45 -1.76
C ASP A 72 -13.52 -12.98 -2.15
N ILE A 73 -14.56 -12.37 -2.71
CA ILE A 73 -14.56 -11.00 -3.21
C ILE A 73 -15.36 -10.13 -2.25
N LEU A 74 -14.69 -9.20 -1.58
CA LEU A 74 -15.26 -8.32 -0.57
C LEU A 74 -15.47 -6.93 -1.17
N ILE A 75 -16.70 -6.44 -1.11
CA ILE A 75 -17.08 -5.15 -1.67
C ILE A 75 -17.69 -4.29 -0.57
N VAL A 76 -17.09 -3.14 -0.31
CA VAL A 76 -17.70 -2.13 0.55
C VAL A 76 -18.73 -1.37 -0.26
N ASP A 77 -19.99 -1.49 0.14
CA ASP A 77 -21.13 -0.90 -0.55
C ASP A 77 -22.22 -0.53 0.46
N GLU A 78 -22.79 0.67 0.35
CA GLU A 78 -23.88 1.16 1.21
C GLU A 78 -23.65 0.96 2.73
N ASP A 79 -22.45 1.31 3.21
CA ASP A 79 -22.03 1.14 4.61
C ASP A 79 -22.13 -0.31 5.10
N ARG A 80 -21.86 -1.27 4.20
CA ARG A 80 -21.78 -2.71 4.48
C ARG A 80 -20.63 -3.32 3.72
N ILE A 81 -20.28 -4.55 4.06
CA ILE A 81 -19.33 -5.37 3.29
C ILE A 81 -20.11 -6.53 2.68
N LYS A 82 -20.34 -6.49 1.38
CA LYS A 82 -20.98 -7.56 0.60
C LYS A 82 -19.89 -8.53 0.14
N ILE A 83 -20.02 -9.80 0.51
CA ILE A 83 -19.02 -10.84 0.25
C ILE A 83 -19.60 -11.81 -0.77
N PHE A 84 -18.86 -12.02 -1.85
CA PHE A 84 -19.16 -12.96 -2.92
C PHE A 84 -18.10 -14.07 -2.94
N ASP A 85 -18.46 -15.24 -3.44
CA ASP A 85 -17.48 -16.26 -3.78
C ASP A 85 -16.75 -15.93 -5.09
N GLU A 86 -15.80 -16.77 -5.47
CA GLU A 86 -15.00 -16.62 -6.70
C GLU A 86 -15.82 -16.62 -8.00
N ASN A 87 -17.07 -17.11 -7.94
CA ASN A 87 -18.02 -17.20 -9.04
C ASN A 87 -19.03 -16.02 -9.04
N GLY A 88 -18.86 -15.05 -8.15
CA GLY A 88 -19.74 -13.88 -8.04
C GLY A 88 -21.07 -14.17 -7.35
N ILE A 89 -21.20 -15.28 -6.61
CA ILE A 89 -22.40 -15.62 -5.84
C ILE A 89 -22.30 -15.01 -4.44
N GLY A 90 -23.32 -14.25 -4.04
CA GLY A 90 -23.38 -13.62 -2.71
C GLY A 90 -23.37 -14.65 -1.57
N LYS A 91 -22.36 -14.57 -0.70
CA LYS A 91 -22.16 -15.44 0.48
C LYS A 91 -22.71 -14.83 1.76
N LYS A 92 -22.32 -13.58 2.05
CA LYS A 92 -22.55 -12.94 3.35
C LYS A 92 -22.53 -11.42 3.23
N ILE A 93 -23.27 -10.73 4.10
CA ILE A 93 -23.20 -9.28 4.26
C ILE A 93 -22.79 -8.99 5.70
N LEU A 94 -21.73 -8.20 5.88
CA LEU A 94 -21.27 -7.78 7.19
C LEU A 94 -21.70 -6.35 7.49
N GLY A 95 -22.08 -6.17 8.75
CA GLY A 95 -22.41 -4.89 9.34
C GLY A 95 -23.68 -4.24 8.81
N ARG A 96 -23.94 -3.07 9.39
CA ARG A 96 -25.03 -2.14 9.10
C ARG A 96 -24.68 -0.80 9.75
N PRO A 97 -25.37 0.29 9.37
CA PRO A 97 -25.21 1.57 10.06
C PRO A 97 -25.44 1.44 11.57
N GLY A 98 -24.49 1.89 12.38
CA GLY A 98 -24.58 1.85 13.84
C GLY A 98 -23.24 1.88 14.58
N GLN A 99 -23.30 1.89 15.91
CA GLN A 99 -22.11 1.99 16.79
C GLN A 99 -21.80 0.68 17.52
N GLY A 100 -22.69 -0.30 17.46
CA GLY A 100 -22.58 -1.58 18.16
C GLY A 100 -21.46 -2.49 17.62
N PRO A 101 -21.26 -3.66 18.26
CA PRO A 101 -20.37 -4.70 17.77
C PRO A 101 -20.74 -5.12 16.33
N GLY A 102 -19.76 -5.06 15.42
CA GLY A 102 -19.95 -5.40 14.00
C GLY A 102 -20.66 -4.32 13.16
N GLU A 103 -21.13 -3.22 13.77
CA GLU A 103 -21.78 -2.11 13.07
C GLU A 103 -20.77 -1.03 12.65
N PHE A 104 -21.13 -0.24 11.63
CA PHE A 104 -20.30 0.81 11.04
C PHE A 104 -20.96 2.19 11.17
N GLU A 105 -20.21 3.17 11.69
CA GLU A 105 -20.71 4.56 11.84
C GLU A 105 -20.69 5.36 10.54
N ASN A 106 -19.83 4.93 9.61
CA ASN A 106 -19.64 5.45 8.26
C ASN A 106 -19.13 4.30 7.37
N THR A 107 -19.02 4.55 6.07
CA THR A 107 -18.49 3.55 5.14
C THR A 107 -17.09 3.12 5.60
N PRO A 108 -16.87 1.83 5.94
CA PRO A 108 -15.58 1.39 6.45
C PRO A 108 -14.56 1.31 5.31
N ASP A 109 -13.30 1.58 5.61
CA ASP A 109 -12.21 0.99 4.84
C ASP A 109 -12.04 -0.46 5.27
N ILE A 110 -11.47 -1.30 4.41
CA ILE A 110 -11.26 -2.72 4.72
C ILE A 110 -9.81 -3.12 4.47
N PHE A 111 -9.30 -4.00 5.32
CA PHE A 111 -7.99 -4.63 5.19
C PHE A 111 -8.11 -6.11 5.49
N ILE A 112 -7.56 -6.94 4.63
CA ILE A 112 -7.55 -8.40 4.80
C ILE A 112 -6.11 -8.88 4.82
N GLY A 113 -5.78 -9.74 5.78
CA GLY A 113 -4.47 -10.39 5.81
C GLY A 113 -4.44 -11.69 5.03
N PRO A 114 -3.24 -12.27 4.86
CA PRO A 114 -3.04 -13.51 4.09
C PRO A 114 -3.72 -14.74 4.71
N THR A 115 -4.06 -14.67 6.00
CA THR A 115 -4.77 -15.74 6.73
C THR A 115 -6.29 -15.60 6.65
N GLY A 116 -6.80 -14.57 5.96
CA GLY A 116 -8.23 -14.30 5.78
C GLY A 116 -8.89 -13.50 6.90
N TYR A 117 -8.16 -13.15 7.97
CA TYR A 117 -8.67 -12.21 8.98
C TYR A 117 -8.95 -10.86 8.33
N LEU A 118 -10.07 -10.25 8.72
CA LEU A 118 -10.57 -9.01 8.12
C LEU A 118 -10.72 -7.94 9.18
N ILE A 119 -10.18 -6.76 8.89
CA ILE A 119 -10.39 -5.53 9.63
C ILE A 119 -11.28 -4.62 8.81
N ALA A 120 -12.40 -4.19 9.40
CA ALA A 120 -13.21 -3.10 8.87
C ALA A 120 -12.96 -1.86 9.72
N PHE A 121 -12.30 -0.87 9.13
CA PHE A 121 -11.74 0.31 9.78
C PHE A 121 -12.61 1.54 9.54
N SER A 122 -12.91 2.27 10.60
CA SER A 122 -13.75 3.47 10.59
C SER A 122 -13.02 4.62 11.27
N LYS A 123 -12.98 5.77 10.60
CA LYS A 123 -12.40 7.01 11.11
C LYS A 123 -13.45 8.12 11.02
N LEU A 124 -14.36 8.14 12.00
CA LEU A 124 -15.39 9.17 12.13
C LEU A 124 -15.17 9.97 13.42
N ARG A 125 -16.00 9.75 14.44
CA ARG A 125 -15.84 10.36 15.77
C ARG A 125 -14.65 9.77 16.52
N TYR A 126 -14.49 8.46 16.39
CA TYR A 126 -13.37 7.69 16.93
C TYR A 126 -12.76 6.89 15.79
N THR A 127 -11.52 6.48 16.00
CA THR A 127 -10.83 5.58 15.09
C THR A 127 -11.10 4.19 15.65
N THR A 128 -11.90 3.40 14.95
CA THR A 128 -12.29 2.07 15.41
C THR A 128 -12.07 1.05 14.32
N TYR A 129 -11.91 -0.20 14.71
CA TYR A 129 -12.06 -1.29 13.76
C TYR A 129 -12.86 -2.44 14.34
N ASN A 130 -13.60 -3.11 13.47
CA ASN A 130 -14.18 -4.42 13.73
C ASN A 130 -13.22 -5.49 13.18
N LEU A 131 -12.84 -6.45 14.00
CA LEU A 131 -12.03 -7.61 13.59
C LEU A 131 -12.95 -8.82 13.35
N TYR A 132 -12.73 -9.51 12.25
CA TYR A 132 -13.45 -10.72 11.87
C TYR A 132 -12.46 -11.87 11.62
N ALA A 133 -12.87 -13.07 12.00
CA ALA A 133 -12.18 -14.31 11.68
C ALA A 133 -12.28 -14.63 10.17
N PRO A 134 -11.51 -15.60 9.65
CA PRO A 134 -11.52 -15.95 8.22
C PRO A 134 -12.86 -16.45 7.67
N ASP A 135 -13.75 -16.95 8.53
CA ASP A 135 -15.14 -17.31 8.21
C ASP A 135 -16.12 -16.11 8.31
N TYR A 136 -15.56 -14.92 8.50
CA TYR A 136 -16.23 -13.65 8.72
C TYR A 136 -17.08 -13.61 10.00
N THR A 137 -16.77 -14.45 10.99
CA THR A 137 -17.35 -14.33 12.33
C THR A 137 -16.76 -13.12 13.02
N PHE A 138 -17.61 -12.26 13.60
CA PHE A 138 -17.17 -11.09 14.34
C PHE A 138 -16.42 -11.52 15.61
N ILE A 139 -15.22 -10.98 15.82
CA ILE A 139 -14.39 -11.25 17.00
C ILE A 139 -14.57 -10.12 18.01
N ASN A 140 -14.18 -8.90 17.65
CA ASN A 140 -14.27 -7.75 18.54
C ASN A 140 -14.33 -6.41 17.77
N LYS A 141 -14.64 -5.35 18.52
CA LYS A 141 -14.57 -3.97 18.07
C LYS A 141 -13.56 -3.24 18.95
N VAL A 142 -12.50 -2.73 18.33
CA VAL A 142 -11.42 -2.03 19.02
C VAL A 142 -11.54 -0.55 18.76
N ARG A 143 -11.48 0.26 19.84
CA ARG A 143 -11.25 1.69 19.73
C ARG A 143 -9.76 1.92 19.71
N VAL A 144 -9.24 2.36 18.57
CA VAL A 144 -7.82 2.62 18.39
C VAL A 144 -7.35 3.63 19.41
N GLN A 145 -8.13 4.64 19.82
CA GLN A 145 -7.75 5.58 20.88
C GLN A 145 -7.30 4.90 22.19
N ASN A 146 -7.88 3.75 22.55
CA ASN A 146 -7.46 3.01 23.74
C ASN A 146 -6.07 2.38 23.56
N ASN A 147 -5.71 2.04 22.31
CA ASN A 147 -4.39 1.56 21.91
C ASN A 147 -3.47 2.72 21.45
N GLU A 148 -4.02 3.91 21.17
CA GLU A 148 -3.30 5.05 20.59
C GLU A 148 -2.19 5.48 21.53
N LYS A 149 -2.46 5.44 22.83
CA LYS A 149 -1.43 5.68 23.82
C LYS A 149 -0.29 4.65 23.73
N ARG A 150 -0.55 3.36 23.52
CA ARG A 150 0.51 2.35 23.41
C ARG A 150 1.35 2.52 22.15
N ILE A 151 0.71 2.72 20.99
CA ILE A 151 1.42 2.99 19.73
C ILE A 151 2.17 4.33 19.83
N LEU A 152 1.56 5.37 20.40
CA LEU A 152 2.21 6.67 20.57
C LEU A 152 3.38 6.59 21.56
N ASP A 153 3.22 5.87 22.68
CA ASP A 153 4.28 5.66 23.67
C ASP A 153 5.47 4.91 23.03
N PHE A 154 5.19 3.88 22.21
CA PHE A 154 6.20 3.20 21.40
C PHE A 154 6.87 4.14 20.39
N VAL A 155 6.09 4.87 19.59
CA VAL A 155 6.67 5.81 18.61
C VAL A 155 7.48 6.91 19.30
N GLN A 156 7.07 7.36 20.49
CA GLN A 156 7.82 8.36 21.27
C GLN A 156 9.11 7.81 21.88
N SER A 157 9.22 6.49 22.11
CA SER A 157 10.50 5.88 22.52
C SER A 157 11.50 5.87 21.39
N GLU A 158 11.04 5.65 20.15
CA GLU A 158 11.89 5.64 18.96
C GLU A 158 12.18 7.06 18.45
N ILE A 159 11.17 7.93 18.41
CA ILE A 159 11.22 9.27 17.84
C ILE A 159 10.62 10.29 18.83
N PRO A 160 11.46 10.87 19.71
CA PRO A 160 11.00 11.82 20.71
C PRO A 160 10.32 13.05 20.10
N GLY A 161 9.15 13.42 20.62
CA GLY A 161 8.44 14.65 20.27
C GLY A 161 7.26 14.48 19.30
N ILE A 162 7.06 13.29 18.73
CA ILE A 162 5.84 12.97 17.97
C ILE A 162 4.62 13.04 18.90
N ARG A 163 3.57 13.76 18.47
CA ARG A 163 2.36 13.99 19.29
C ARG A 163 1.10 13.32 18.74
N SER A 164 1.13 12.94 17.47
CA SER A 164 0.02 12.29 16.80
C SER A 164 0.52 11.55 15.57
N TYR A 165 -0.26 10.57 15.14
CA TYR A 165 0.01 9.79 13.96
C TYR A 165 -1.32 9.47 13.25
N ASN A 166 -1.22 9.00 12.03
CA ASN A 166 -2.33 8.58 11.20
C ASN A 166 -2.09 7.15 10.74
N ILE A 167 -3.03 6.25 11.07
CA ILE A 167 -2.99 4.89 10.55
C ILE A 167 -3.44 4.93 9.09
N LYS A 168 -2.57 4.46 8.20
CA LYS A 168 -2.84 4.33 6.77
C LYS A 168 -3.35 2.95 6.40
N GLN A 169 -2.83 1.92 7.07
CA GLN A 169 -3.15 0.52 6.81
C GLN A 169 -3.01 -0.30 8.09
N ILE A 170 -3.87 -1.30 8.28
CA ILE A 170 -3.74 -2.31 9.33
C ILE A 170 -3.92 -3.68 8.68
N ILE A 171 -2.88 -4.50 8.63
CA ILE A 171 -2.94 -5.83 8.02
C ILE A 171 -3.01 -6.88 9.13
N PRO A 172 -4.17 -7.53 9.35
CA PRO A 172 -4.31 -8.54 10.40
C PRO A 172 -3.70 -9.86 9.96
N LEU A 173 -2.62 -10.32 10.61
CA LEU A 173 -2.03 -11.63 10.33
C LEU A 173 -2.77 -12.74 11.06
N ASN A 174 -3.32 -12.45 12.23
CA ASN A 174 -4.27 -13.29 12.95
C ASN A 174 -4.98 -12.42 14.01
N GLU A 175 -5.55 -13.04 15.05
CA GLU A 175 -6.25 -12.32 16.12
C GLU A 175 -5.32 -11.37 16.92
N THR A 176 -4.08 -11.81 17.15
CA THR A 176 -3.10 -11.15 18.03
C THR A 176 -2.00 -10.42 17.28
N GLU A 177 -1.71 -10.78 16.03
CA GLU A 177 -0.64 -10.21 15.22
C GLU A 177 -1.18 -9.27 14.12
N LYS A 178 -0.61 -8.08 14.02
CA LYS A 178 -1.02 -7.05 13.06
C LYS A 178 0.19 -6.28 12.55
N ILE A 179 0.14 -5.85 11.30
CA ILE A 179 1.10 -4.88 10.74
C ILE A 179 0.38 -3.54 10.58
N PHE A 180 0.97 -2.48 11.10
CA PHE A 180 0.49 -1.12 10.96
C PHE A 180 1.40 -0.34 10.03
N LEU A 181 0.82 0.27 8.99
CA LEU A 181 1.46 1.39 8.32
C LEU A 181 0.95 2.67 8.96
N ILE A 182 1.83 3.37 9.67
CA ILE A 182 1.51 4.65 10.28
C ILE A 182 2.31 5.77 9.62
N GLU A 183 1.66 6.91 9.45
CA GLU A 183 2.27 8.16 9.00
C GLU A 183 2.21 9.14 10.16
N TYR A 184 3.34 9.74 10.52
CA TYR A 184 3.36 10.84 11.47
C TYR A 184 4.00 12.06 10.84
N ARG A 185 3.40 13.20 11.15
CA ARG A 185 3.76 14.49 10.59
C ARG A 185 4.76 15.15 11.54
N ILE A 186 6.00 15.34 11.09
CA ILE A 186 7.04 16.01 11.87
C ILE A 186 6.79 17.52 11.85
N ASP A 187 6.54 18.04 10.65
CA ASP A 187 6.18 19.44 10.40
C ASP A 187 5.24 19.47 9.18
N ASN A 188 4.86 20.65 8.69
CA ASN A 188 3.94 20.77 7.56
C ASN A 188 4.45 20.13 6.25
N TYR A 189 5.73 19.73 6.21
CA TYR A 189 6.51 19.46 5.01
C TYR A 189 7.35 18.19 5.09
N LYS A 190 7.24 17.43 6.18
CA LYS A 190 7.85 16.11 6.32
C LYS A 190 6.91 15.16 7.05
N SER A 191 6.73 13.99 6.45
CA SER A 191 6.09 12.86 7.13
C SER A 191 7.09 11.72 7.19
N ILE A 192 7.10 11.00 8.30
CA ILE A 192 7.75 9.70 8.38
C ILE A 192 6.66 8.65 8.32
N PHE A 193 6.93 7.60 7.57
CA PHE A 193 6.16 6.38 7.60
C PHE A 193 6.91 5.35 8.42
N SER A 194 6.17 4.60 9.25
CA SER A 194 6.67 3.38 9.89
C SER A 194 5.78 2.21 9.61
N VAL A 195 6.43 1.09 9.37
CA VAL A 195 5.85 -0.24 9.41
C VAL A 195 6.10 -0.81 10.80
N ILE A 196 5.04 -0.89 11.61
CA ILE A 196 5.11 -1.45 12.95
C ILE A 196 4.45 -2.82 12.93
N TYR A 197 5.16 -3.81 13.44
CA TYR A 197 4.63 -5.14 13.69
C TYR A 197 4.20 -5.25 15.16
N GLU A 198 2.94 -5.60 15.38
CA GLU A 198 2.37 -5.94 16.69
C GLU A 198 2.31 -7.45 16.83
N GLU A 199 2.88 -7.97 17.91
CA GLU A 199 2.83 -9.39 18.28
C GLU A 199 2.59 -9.52 19.78
N ASN A 200 1.48 -10.17 20.16
CA ASN A 200 1.13 -10.41 21.57
C ASN A 200 1.22 -9.14 22.44
N ASP A 201 0.67 -8.02 21.94
CA ASP A 201 0.70 -6.72 22.58
C ASP A 201 2.08 -6.03 22.68
N GLU A 202 3.12 -6.57 22.06
CA GLU A 202 4.42 -5.92 21.89
C GLU A 202 4.55 -5.32 20.49
N PHE A 203 5.26 -4.20 20.38
CA PHE A 203 5.47 -3.48 19.12
C PHE A 203 6.95 -3.50 18.74
N VAL A 204 7.21 -3.73 17.46
CA VAL A 204 8.54 -3.66 16.86
C VAL A 204 8.45 -2.86 15.58
N GLU A 205 9.33 -1.88 15.41
CA GLU A 205 9.47 -1.16 14.14
C GLU A 205 10.28 -2.02 13.17
N ILE A 206 9.70 -2.28 11.99
CA ILE A 206 10.32 -3.09 10.95
C ILE A 206 11.11 -2.23 9.98
N LEU A 207 10.51 -1.12 9.57
CA LEU A 207 11.08 -0.19 8.64
C LEU A 207 10.46 1.18 8.87
N SER A 208 11.27 2.23 8.77
CA SER A 208 10.81 3.60 8.76
C SER A 208 11.51 4.39 7.66
N GLY A 209 10.83 5.43 7.16
CA GLY A 209 11.34 6.23 6.06
C GLY A 209 10.69 7.61 5.98
N GLU A 210 11.48 8.61 5.59
CA GLU A 210 10.97 9.96 5.32
C GLU A 210 10.31 9.99 3.94
N VAL A 211 9.12 10.61 3.87
CA VAL A 211 8.44 10.91 2.60
C VAL A 211 8.04 12.38 2.58
N PRO A 212 8.42 13.13 1.54
CA PRO A 212 7.94 14.50 1.34
C PRO A 212 6.41 14.51 1.19
N PRO A 213 5.66 15.29 1.98
CA PRO A 213 4.23 15.42 1.83
C PRO A 213 3.92 16.14 0.52
N ALA A 214 3.01 15.54 -0.25
CA ALA A 214 2.68 15.85 -1.66
C ALA A 214 3.61 15.24 -2.73
N TRP A 215 4.79 14.73 -2.36
CA TRP A 215 5.71 14.08 -3.29
C TRP A 215 6.34 12.82 -2.74
N GLY A 216 5.88 11.69 -3.24
CA GLY A 216 6.34 10.38 -2.84
C GLY A 216 5.19 9.49 -2.40
N SER A 217 5.48 8.22 -2.29
CA SER A 217 4.54 7.16 -1.97
C SER A 217 5.29 6.07 -1.22
N PHE A 218 4.60 5.50 -0.22
CA PHE A 218 5.03 4.33 0.51
C PHE A 218 4.03 3.22 0.19
N PHE A 219 4.53 2.12 -0.33
CA PHE A 219 3.74 0.94 -0.69
C PHE A 219 4.11 -0.19 0.27
N LEU A 220 3.08 -0.89 0.78
CA LEU A 220 3.22 -2.01 1.69
C LEU A 220 2.24 -3.12 1.30
N ASP A 221 2.73 -4.35 1.21
CA ASP A 221 1.89 -5.54 1.14
C ASP A 221 2.55 -6.73 1.88
N VAL A 222 1.79 -7.80 2.07
CA VAL A 222 2.26 -9.04 2.73
C VAL A 222 2.47 -10.13 1.69
N LEU A 223 3.61 -10.82 1.81
CA LEU A 223 3.98 -11.96 1.00
C LEU A 223 3.77 -13.28 1.76
N PRO A 224 3.66 -14.41 1.04
CA PRO A 224 3.72 -15.74 1.65
C PRO A 224 4.96 -15.91 2.54
N GLY A 225 4.84 -16.73 3.57
CA GLY A 225 5.95 -17.04 4.48
C GLY A 225 6.29 -15.93 5.47
N ARG A 226 5.29 -15.17 5.95
CA ARG A 226 5.44 -14.12 6.97
C ARG A 226 6.49 -13.06 6.59
N ARG A 227 6.41 -12.59 5.35
CA ARG A 227 7.26 -11.51 4.82
C ARG A 227 6.40 -10.34 4.41
N ILE A 228 7.01 -9.16 4.36
CA ILE A 228 6.40 -7.96 3.79
C ILE A 228 7.22 -7.49 2.60
N VAL A 229 6.56 -6.81 1.66
CA VAL A 229 7.22 -6.06 0.61
C VAL A 229 6.93 -4.57 0.77
N CYS A 230 7.98 -3.76 0.71
CA CYS A 230 7.90 -2.32 0.85
C CYS A 230 8.62 -1.61 -0.29
N ILE A 231 8.02 -0.53 -0.79
CA ILE A 231 8.69 0.42 -1.68
C ILE A 231 8.44 1.82 -1.14
N ASN A 232 9.51 2.54 -0.86
CA ASN A 232 9.47 3.92 -0.44
C ASN A 232 10.20 4.79 -1.47
N THR A 233 9.46 5.61 -2.22
CA THR A 233 10.06 6.56 -3.18
C THR A 233 10.89 7.67 -2.52
N GLY A 234 10.79 7.83 -1.20
CA GLY A 234 11.71 8.66 -0.42
C GLY A 234 13.15 8.13 -0.45
N ASP A 235 13.30 6.81 -0.62
CA ASP A 235 14.59 6.13 -0.66
C ASP A 235 15.23 6.09 -2.05
N ASP A 236 14.53 6.59 -3.08
CA ASP A 236 15.12 6.73 -4.42
C ASP A 236 16.46 7.50 -4.34
N ARG A 237 17.44 7.03 -5.11
CA ARG A 237 18.77 7.65 -5.20
C ARG A 237 19.11 7.97 -6.65
N HIS A 238 19.90 9.01 -6.85
CA HIS A 238 20.44 9.36 -8.16
C HIS A 238 21.93 9.67 -8.02
N ASP A 239 22.69 9.10 -8.93
CA ASP A 239 24.11 9.36 -9.11
C ASP A 239 24.36 9.71 -10.58
N GLU A 240 25.12 10.78 -10.82
CA GLU A 240 25.30 11.35 -12.16
C GLU A 240 26.05 10.40 -13.12
N GLN A 241 26.79 9.41 -12.59
CA GLN A 241 27.55 8.46 -13.40
C GLN A 241 26.80 7.14 -13.63
N THR A 242 26.10 6.66 -12.60
CA THR A 242 25.49 5.32 -12.57
C THR A 242 23.98 5.34 -12.83
N GLY A 243 23.31 6.48 -12.62
CA GLY A 243 21.90 6.70 -12.92
C GLY A 243 21.00 6.78 -11.68
N SER A 244 19.70 6.57 -11.88
CA SER A 244 18.70 6.66 -10.81
C SER A 244 18.18 5.28 -10.43
N PHE A 245 17.97 5.05 -9.14
CA PHE A 245 17.62 3.75 -8.59
C PHE A 245 16.47 3.86 -7.59
N TYR A 246 15.58 2.87 -7.63
CA TYR A 246 14.59 2.60 -6.60
C TYR A 246 14.82 1.22 -5.98
N TYR A 247 14.27 1.01 -4.79
CA TYR A 247 14.55 -0.14 -3.96
C TYR A 247 13.25 -0.86 -3.58
N ILE A 248 13.27 -2.19 -3.70
CA ILE A 248 12.21 -3.07 -3.23
C ILE A 248 12.75 -3.82 -2.01
N HIS A 249 12.18 -3.55 -0.84
CA HIS A 249 12.54 -4.21 0.41
C HIS A 249 11.64 -5.42 0.60
N ILE A 250 12.23 -6.59 0.89
CA ILE A 250 11.53 -7.81 1.24
C ILE A 250 12.00 -8.21 2.63
N VAL A 251 11.15 -7.97 3.63
CA VAL A 251 11.53 -8.10 5.04
C VAL A 251 10.84 -9.30 5.66
N SER A 252 11.61 -10.17 6.30
CA SER A 252 11.11 -11.28 7.12
C SER A 252 10.56 -10.78 8.45
N LEU A 253 9.33 -11.15 8.80
CA LEU A 253 8.77 -10.83 10.11
C LEU A 253 9.36 -11.70 11.23
N ASP A 254 9.98 -12.82 10.90
CA ASP A 254 10.54 -13.73 11.91
C ASP A 254 12.01 -13.43 12.17
N THR A 255 12.80 -13.18 11.12
CA THR A 255 14.25 -12.96 11.23
C THR A 255 14.67 -11.50 11.17
N ARG A 256 13.79 -10.60 10.71
CA ARG A 256 14.08 -9.18 10.41
C ARG A 256 15.11 -8.97 9.31
N GLU A 257 15.49 -10.02 8.60
CA GLU A 257 16.35 -9.92 7.42
C GLU A 257 15.62 -9.12 6.33
N ASP A 258 16.32 -8.12 5.79
CA ASP A 258 15.85 -7.28 4.68
C ASP A 258 16.64 -7.62 3.42
N LYS A 259 15.94 -8.22 2.46
CA LYS A 259 16.48 -8.48 1.12
C LYS A 259 16.06 -7.34 0.20
N ILE A 260 17.04 -6.64 -0.35
CA ILE A 260 16.82 -5.45 -1.18
C ILE A 260 17.05 -5.79 -2.65
N ILE A 261 16.05 -5.51 -3.49
CA ILE A 261 16.18 -5.51 -4.95
C ILE A 261 16.42 -4.06 -5.39
N THR A 262 17.52 -3.82 -6.08
CA THR A 262 17.85 -2.50 -6.65
C THR A 262 17.47 -2.45 -8.12
N ARG A 263 16.72 -1.43 -8.53
CA ARG A 263 16.28 -1.27 -9.92
C ARG A 263 16.56 0.12 -10.45
N LYS A 264 17.25 0.15 -11.58
CA LYS A 264 17.51 1.39 -12.31
C LYS A 264 16.23 1.85 -13.01
N PHE A 265 15.99 3.17 -13.01
CA PHE A 265 14.89 3.78 -13.74
C PHE A 265 15.31 5.07 -14.43
N ASP A 266 14.60 5.40 -15.50
CA ASP A 266 14.79 6.66 -16.22
C ASP A 266 14.08 7.78 -15.48
N ALA A 267 14.80 8.47 -14.60
CA ALA A 267 14.21 9.56 -13.85
C ALA A 267 13.81 10.74 -14.75
N HIS A 268 12.83 11.52 -14.28
CA HIS A 268 12.48 12.81 -14.84
C HIS A 268 13.23 13.88 -14.06
N GLU A 269 14.10 14.63 -14.73
CA GLU A 269 14.73 15.80 -14.12
C GLU A 269 13.76 16.98 -14.16
N PHE A 270 13.60 17.65 -13.02
CA PHE A 270 12.67 18.77 -12.94
C PHE A 270 13.14 19.96 -13.78
N THR A 271 12.25 20.44 -14.64
CA THR A 271 12.45 21.64 -15.44
C THR A 271 11.95 22.89 -14.69
N LYS A 272 12.29 24.08 -15.20
CA LYS A 272 11.71 25.33 -14.70
C LYS A 272 10.18 25.35 -14.84
N ASP A 273 9.67 24.84 -15.96
CA ASP A 273 8.24 24.78 -16.25
C ASP A 273 7.51 23.87 -15.26
N ASP A 274 8.12 22.76 -14.84
CA ASP A 274 7.57 21.89 -13.80
C ASP A 274 7.38 22.68 -12.50
N PHE A 275 8.41 23.40 -12.05
CA PHE A 275 8.32 24.22 -10.85
C PHE A 275 7.28 25.34 -10.97
N GLU A 276 7.17 25.98 -12.12
CA GLU A 276 6.15 27.01 -12.36
C GLU A 276 4.73 26.44 -12.31
N GLN A 277 4.49 25.28 -12.90
CA GLN A 277 3.18 24.60 -12.86
C GLN A 277 2.79 24.26 -11.43
N LEU A 278 3.75 23.78 -10.63
CA LEU A 278 3.54 23.50 -9.22
C LEU A 278 3.13 24.76 -8.49
N LEU A 279 3.93 25.82 -8.54
CA LEU A 279 3.62 27.11 -7.91
C LEU A 279 2.24 27.65 -8.32
N GLN A 280 1.88 27.53 -9.60
CA GLN A 280 0.54 27.90 -10.09
C GLN A 280 -0.57 27.05 -9.47
N HIS A 281 -0.38 25.74 -9.33
CA HIS A 281 -1.31 24.86 -8.63
C HIS A 281 -1.44 25.25 -7.14
N GLY A 282 -0.32 25.59 -6.49
CA GLY A 282 -0.29 26.13 -5.14
C GLY A 282 -1.17 27.38 -5.00
N LYS A 283 -1.04 28.34 -5.92
CA LYS A 283 -1.88 29.55 -5.96
C LYS A 283 -3.36 29.24 -6.14
N ARG A 284 -3.71 28.35 -7.07
CA ARG A 284 -5.12 27.98 -7.35
C ARG A 284 -5.78 27.23 -6.19
N SER A 285 -5.01 26.48 -5.42
CA SER A 285 -5.50 25.64 -4.32
C SER A 285 -5.37 26.31 -2.94
N ASN A 286 -5.00 27.60 -2.87
CA ASN A 286 -4.67 28.31 -1.63
C ASN A 286 -3.59 27.61 -0.77
N ASN A 287 -2.64 26.92 -1.42
CA ASN A 287 -1.52 26.20 -0.81
C ASN A 287 -0.15 26.74 -1.30
N GLU A 288 -0.07 28.01 -1.69
CA GLU A 288 1.12 28.62 -2.31
C GLU A 288 2.41 28.38 -1.52
N LYS A 289 2.42 28.72 -0.22
CA LYS A 289 3.57 28.51 0.66
C LYS A 289 4.05 27.04 0.68
N ARG A 290 3.12 26.10 0.79
CA ARG A 290 3.43 24.66 0.78
C ARG A 290 4.10 24.25 -0.52
N MET A 291 3.68 24.85 -1.62
CA MET A 291 4.17 24.54 -2.94
C MET A 291 5.56 25.14 -3.21
N GLU A 292 5.81 26.36 -2.74
CA GLU A 292 7.15 27.00 -2.78
C GLU A 292 8.20 26.15 -2.08
N GLU A 293 7.89 25.69 -0.87
CA GLU A 293 8.79 24.85 -0.09
C GLU A 293 8.98 23.47 -0.72
N THR A 294 7.94 22.92 -1.35
CA THR A 294 8.14 21.66 -2.06
C THR A 294 9.04 21.84 -3.29
N VAL A 295 8.89 22.94 -4.02
CA VAL A 295 9.80 23.28 -5.13
C VAL A 295 11.25 23.39 -4.63
N GLU A 296 11.49 23.96 -3.45
CA GLU A 296 12.82 23.99 -2.84
C GLU A 296 13.35 22.59 -2.53
N PHE A 297 12.53 21.71 -1.96
CA PHE A 297 12.89 20.31 -1.73
C PHE A 297 13.23 19.58 -3.05
N LEU A 298 12.39 19.73 -4.08
CA LEU A 298 12.59 19.04 -5.37
C LEU A 298 13.83 19.55 -6.11
N LYS A 299 14.19 20.83 -5.96
CA LYS A 299 15.46 21.36 -6.46
C LYS A 299 16.67 20.65 -5.84
N ASN A 300 16.58 20.26 -4.56
CA ASN A 300 17.64 19.50 -3.90
C ASN A 300 17.63 18.03 -4.34
N LYS A 301 16.46 17.41 -4.52
CA LYS A 301 16.34 16.02 -4.99
C LYS A 301 16.74 15.85 -6.46
N LYS A 302 16.66 16.90 -7.29
CA LYS A 302 16.98 16.95 -8.74
C LYS A 302 16.06 16.14 -9.66
N PHE A 303 15.47 15.04 -9.19
CA PHE A 303 14.69 14.13 -10.02
C PHE A 303 13.35 13.72 -9.36
N ASP A 304 12.37 13.35 -10.18
CA ASP A 304 11.04 12.94 -9.75
C ASP A 304 11.01 11.50 -9.23
N ARG A 305 9.95 11.12 -8.52
CA ARG A 305 9.77 9.78 -7.94
C ARG A 305 9.83 8.66 -8.98
N SER A 306 10.29 7.49 -8.55
CA SER A 306 10.42 6.29 -9.36
C SER A 306 9.08 5.61 -9.68
N VAL A 307 8.30 5.31 -8.66
CA VAL A 307 7.12 4.42 -8.71
C VAL A 307 5.83 5.20 -8.46
N SER A 308 4.81 4.96 -9.28
CA SER A 308 3.46 5.50 -9.10
C SER A 308 2.50 4.53 -8.42
N MET A 309 2.72 3.23 -8.58
CA MET A 309 1.82 2.20 -8.08
C MET A 309 2.56 0.87 -7.92
N VAL A 310 2.19 0.13 -6.87
CA VAL A 310 2.57 -1.27 -6.65
C VAL A 310 1.31 -2.09 -6.41
N LYS A 311 1.23 -3.27 -7.02
CA LYS A 311 0.22 -4.31 -6.72
C LYS A 311 0.92 -5.64 -6.55
N VAL A 312 0.46 -6.46 -5.61
CA VAL A 312 1.06 -7.77 -5.32
C VAL A 312 0.04 -8.87 -5.52
N ASP A 313 0.47 -9.92 -6.20
CA ASP A 313 -0.32 -11.13 -6.45
C ASP A 313 0.52 -12.37 -6.12
N GLY A 314 0.29 -12.94 -4.93
CA GLY A 314 1.13 -14.00 -4.40
C GLY A 314 2.58 -13.54 -4.23
N GLN A 315 3.50 -14.17 -4.97
CA GLN A 315 4.92 -13.81 -4.97
C GLN A 315 5.28 -12.74 -6.01
N TYR A 316 4.35 -12.29 -6.83
CA TYR A 316 4.63 -11.40 -7.94
C TYR A 316 4.26 -9.96 -7.61
N ALA A 317 5.10 -9.00 -8.03
CA ALA A 317 4.79 -7.58 -7.97
C ALA A 317 4.63 -6.98 -9.36
N PHE A 318 3.61 -6.13 -9.49
CA PHE A 318 3.34 -5.27 -10.64
C PHE A 318 3.65 -3.83 -10.23
N ILE A 319 4.71 -3.25 -10.77
CA ILE A 319 5.23 -1.93 -10.41
C ILE A 319 5.08 -1.00 -11.61
N GLU A 320 4.29 0.06 -11.46
CA GLU A 320 4.17 1.10 -12.48
C GLU A 320 5.19 2.22 -12.22
N LEU A 321 5.94 2.58 -13.27
CA LEU A 321 6.89 3.69 -13.21
C LEU A 321 6.18 5.04 -13.40
N PHE A 322 6.58 6.03 -12.62
CA PHE A 322 5.92 7.34 -12.60
C PHE A 322 5.99 8.08 -13.96
N LYS A 323 7.17 8.10 -14.58
CA LYS A 323 7.42 8.80 -15.85
C LYS A 323 6.70 8.15 -17.03
N ASN A 324 6.59 6.81 -17.01
CA ASN A 324 6.03 6.01 -18.10
C ASN A 324 4.73 5.36 -17.63
N ARG A 325 3.70 6.17 -17.39
CA ARG A 325 2.36 5.64 -17.04
C ARG A 325 1.91 4.60 -18.07
N ASN A 326 1.36 3.49 -17.59
CA ASN A 326 1.06 2.25 -18.33
C ASN A 326 2.22 1.29 -18.61
N VAL A 327 3.46 1.63 -18.24
CA VAL A 327 4.58 0.68 -18.26
C VAL A 327 4.68 0.01 -16.90
N ILE A 328 4.47 -1.29 -16.88
CA ILE A 328 4.49 -2.10 -15.66
C ILE A 328 5.69 -3.03 -15.71
N GLU A 329 6.50 -2.96 -14.68
CA GLU A 329 7.56 -3.91 -14.38
C GLU A 329 6.99 -5.05 -13.54
N ILE A 330 7.29 -6.29 -13.94
CA ILE A 330 6.84 -7.50 -13.26
C ILE A 330 8.06 -8.15 -12.60
N PHE A 331 7.92 -8.43 -11.30
CA PHE A 331 8.95 -9.06 -10.49
C PHE A 331 8.44 -10.37 -9.90
N ASP A 332 9.33 -11.34 -9.83
CA ASP A 332 9.23 -12.47 -8.91
C ASP A 332 9.95 -12.09 -7.62
N LEU A 333 9.20 -11.86 -6.55
CA LEU A 333 9.77 -11.44 -5.27
C LEU A 333 10.37 -12.61 -4.48
N GLU A 334 9.98 -13.86 -4.77
CA GLU A 334 10.57 -15.04 -4.12
C GLU A 334 12.04 -15.16 -4.52
N ASP A 335 12.27 -15.18 -5.84
CA ASP A 335 13.60 -15.28 -6.43
C ASP A 335 14.32 -13.93 -6.51
N ALA A 336 13.68 -12.84 -6.06
CA ALA A 336 14.16 -11.45 -6.16
C ALA A 336 14.60 -11.05 -7.58
N LYS A 337 13.76 -11.38 -8.55
CA LYS A 337 14.13 -11.40 -9.96
C LYS A 337 13.16 -10.56 -10.79
N PHE A 338 13.72 -9.67 -11.60
CA PHE A 338 12.96 -9.02 -12.65
C PHE A 338 12.56 -10.04 -13.74
N ILE A 339 11.28 -10.04 -14.10
CA ILE A 339 10.74 -10.91 -15.14
C ILE A 339 10.76 -10.18 -16.48
N LYS A 340 9.99 -9.10 -16.58
CA LYS A 340 9.84 -8.29 -17.80
C LYS A 340 9.12 -6.98 -17.54
N GLN A 341 9.14 -6.12 -18.56
CA GLN A 341 8.38 -4.88 -18.61
C GLN A 341 7.31 -5.00 -19.70
N VAL A 342 6.08 -4.64 -19.36
CA VAL A 342 4.92 -4.72 -20.26
C VAL A 342 4.18 -3.39 -20.33
N ILE A 343 3.74 -3.02 -21.53
CA ILE A 343 2.81 -1.89 -21.71
C ILE A 343 1.39 -2.43 -21.51
N PHE A 344 0.69 -1.90 -20.51
CA PHE A 344 -0.64 -2.33 -20.18
C PHE A 344 -1.70 -1.50 -20.94
N PRO A 345 -2.68 -2.14 -21.60
CA PRO A 345 -3.65 -1.43 -22.44
C PRO A 345 -4.72 -0.63 -21.66
N LYS A 346 -4.74 -0.74 -20.32
CA LYS A 346 -5.71 -0.12 -19.41
C LYS A 346 -5.02 0.27 -18.10
N TYR A 347 -5.49 1.31 -17.43
CA TYR A 347 -4.95 1.71 -16.13
C TYR A 347 -5.28 0.67 -15.05
N ILE A 348 -4.26 0.08 -14.42
CA ILE A 348 -4.43 -0.88 -13.32
C ILE A 348 -4.49 -0.22 -11.94
N THR A 349 -4.22 1.08 -11.86
CA THR A 349 -4.16 1.85 -10.60
C THR A 349 -5.42 1.64 -9.76
N ASP A 350 -6.59 1.69 -10.39
CA ASP A 350 -7.89 1.54 -9.74
C ASP A 350 -8.41 0.09 -9.69
N LYS A 351 -7.64 -0.86 -10.22
CA LYS A 351 -8.00 -2.28 -10.27
C LYS A 351 -7.42 -3.04 -9.09
N THR A 352 -8.10 -4.11 -8.71
CA THR A 352 -7.56 -5.09 -7.76
C THR A 352 -6.93 -6.23 -8.55
N ILE A 353 -5.75 -6.66 -8.13
CA ILE A 353 -5.06 -7.84 -8.66
C ILE A 353 -4.96 -8.85 -7.53
N ARG A 354 -5.50 -10.04 -7.73
CA ARG A 354 -5.32 -11.16 -6.79
C ARG A 354 -5.66 -12.48 -7.46
N ASN A 355 -4.97 -13.54 -7.04
CA ASN A 355 -5.17 -14.92 -7.46
C ASN A 355 -5.11 -15.11 -8.99
N GLY A 356 -4.29 -14.33 -9.70
CA GLY A 356 -4.23 -14.38 -11.17
C GLY A 356 -5.39 -13.70 -11.88
N TYR A 357 -6.12 -12.79 -11.23
CA TYR A 357 -7.24 -12.06 -11.80
C TYR A 357 -7.14 -10.55 -11.61
N PHE A 358 -7.65 -9.80 -12.59
CA PHE A 358 -8.03 -8.39 -12.44
C PHE A 358 -9.50 -8.30 -12.06
N TYR A 359 -9.80 -7.42 -11.11
CA TYR A 359 -11.16 -7.06 -10.73
C TYR A 359 -11.36 -5.57 -10.94
N ASP A 360 -12.46 -5.24 -11.61
CA ASP A 360 -12.83 -3.88 -11.99
C ASP A 360 -14.24 -3.57 -11.52
N ILE A 361 -14.45 -2.37 -10.99
CA ILE A 361 -15.80 -1.84 -10.76
C ILE A 361 -16.20 -1.13 -12.05
N TYR A 362 -17.29 -1.58 -12.66
CA TYR A 362 -17.82 -1.01 -13.88
C TYR A 362 -19.24 -0.50 -13.66
N GLN A 363 -19.56 0.64 -14.25
CA GLN A 363 -20.90 1.18 -14.27
C GLN A 363 -21.14 1.78 -15.66
N GLU A 364 -22.26 1.41 -16.26
CA GLU A 364 -22.68 1.91 -17.58
C GLU A 364 -23.69 3.03 -17.39
N GLU A 365 -23.65 4.02 -18.29
CA GLU A 365 -24.73 4.98 -18.46
C GLU A 365 -25.64 4.49 -19.58
N ASP A 366 -26.95 4.52 -19.36
CA ASP A 366 -27.93 4.24 -20.40
C ASP A 366 -27.96 5.36 -21.47
N GLU A 367 -28.77 5.17 -22.50
CA GLU A 367 -28.91 6.14 -23.61
C GLU A 367 -29.44 7.53 -23.17
N PHE A 368 -29.95 7.65 -21.94
CA PHE A 368 -30.44 8.87 -21.33
C PHE A 368 -29.46 9.45 -20.29
N GLY A 369 -28.28 8.85 -20.11
CA GLY A 369 -27.28 9.24 -19.12
C GLY A 369 -27.64 8.85 -17.69
N VAL A 370 -28.59 7.91 -17.50
CA VAL A 370 -28.91 7.34 -16.20
C VAL A 370 -27.96 6.18 -15.95
N LEU A 371 -27.28 6.22 -14.79
CA LEU A 371 -26.37 5.17 -14.39
C LEU A 371 -27.13 3.90 -14.02
N ASP A 372 -26.77 2.78 -14.65
CA ASP A 372 -27.21 1.44 -14.25
C ASP A 372 -26.58 1.04 -12.91
N PHE A 373 -27.04 -0.07 -12.33
CA PHE A 373 -26.39 -0.65 -11.15
C PHE A 373 -24.92 -1.00 -11.48
N PRO A 374 -23.96 -0.61 -10.62
CA PRO A 374 -22.58 -1.06 -10.73
C PRO A 374 -22.47 -2.59 -10.80
N GLU A 375 -21.46 -3.07 -11.52
CA GLU A 375 -21.10 -4.48 -11.62
C GLU A 375 -19.60 -4.66 -11.37
N ILE A 376 -19.21 -5.82 -10.87
CA ILE A 376 -17.80 -6.22 -10.85
C ILE A 376 -17.52 -7.02 -12.10
N ARG A 377 -16.44 -6.68 -12.80
CA ARG A 377 -15.90 -7.48 -13.91
C ARG A 377 -14.61 -8.16 -13.47
N LYS A 378 -14.58 -9.47 -13.59
CA LYS A 378 -13.43 -10.33 -13.29
C LYS A 378 -12.78 -10.76 -14.60
N TYR A 379 -11.47 -10.59 -14.71
CA TYR A 379 -10.69 -10.96 -15.89
C TYR A 379 -9.51 -11.83 -15.48
N LYS A 380 -9.33 -12.97 -16.15
CA LYS A 380 -8.20 -13.86 -15.90
C LYS A 380 -6.94 -13.28 -16.54
N ILE A 381 -5.87 -13.18 -15.76
CA ILE A 381 -4.55 -12.77 -16.24
C ILE A 381 -3.94 -13.94 -17.00
N HIS A 382 -3.43 -13.67 -18.20
CA HIS A 382 -2.82 -14.72 -19.00
C HIS A 382 -1.55 -15.23 -18.29
N PRO A 383 -1.34 -16.56 -18.14
CA PRO A 383 -0.19 -17.10 -17.39
C PRO A 383 1.17 -16.59 -17.86
N SER A 384 1.33 -16.38 -19.16
CA SER A 384 2.57 -15.83 -19.71
C SER A 384 2.90 -14.41 -19.25
N VAL A 385 2.03 -13.72 -18.50
CA VAL A 385 2.38 -12.46 -17.83
C VAL A 385 3.40 -12.69 -16.71
N TYR A 386 3.32 -13.84 -16.02
CA TYR A 386 4.20 -14.24 -14.92
C TYR A 386 5.45 -14.99 -15.38
N GLU A 387 5.49 -15.43 -16.64
CA GLU A 387 6.61 -16.17 -17.22
C GLU A 387 7.60 -15.21 -17.91
N LYS A 388 8.82 -15.67 -18.19
CA LYS A 388 9.79 -14.87 -18.96
C LYS A 388 9.36 -14.71 -20.42
#